data_AF-K5ZNU7-F1
#
_entry.id   AF-K5ZNU7-F1
#
_cell.length_a   1.000
_cell.length_b   1.000
_cell.length_c   1.000
_cell.angle_alpha   90.00
_cell.angle_beta   90.00
_cell.angle_gamma   90.00
#
_symmetry.space_group_name_H-M   'P 1'
#
loop_
_entity.id
_entity.type
_entity.pdbx_description
1 polymer ?
#
loop_
_entity_poly.entity_id
_entity_poly.type
_entity_poly.pdbx_seq_one_letter_code
_entity_poly.pdbx_strand_id
1 'polypeptide(L)'
;MMRVFMAILCSLWAVCSVSAQSNRQEGTDRQAAIYRLPLMERAFLCTRHFEGWHDQSCYPYVGWGHRLQKGESYSARTMTKRQADALLRKDLRKFIGIFRNFGRDSLLLSEISDNKIYPNQNIIPT
;
A
#
# COMPACT_ATOMS: atom_id res chain seq x y z
N MET A 1 14.70 -40.37 26.86
CA MET A 1 14.04 -40.02 25.58
C MET A 1 12.94 -38.97 25.76
N MET A 2 11.83 -39.22 26.48
CA MET A 2 10.71 -38.25 26.61
C MET A 2 11.08 -36.86 27.17
N ARG A 3 11.99 -36.77 28.15
CA ARG A 3 12.41 -35.48 28.75
C ARG A 3 13.15 -34.57 27.77
N VAL A 4 13.86 -35.14 26.81
CA VAL A 4 14.62 -34.39 25.80
C VAL A 4 13.68 -33.87 24.70
N PHE A 5 12.72 -34.69 24.25
CA PHE A 5 11.69 -34.26 23.30
C PHE A 5 10.83 -33.11 23.83
N MET A 6 10.44 -33.14 25.11
CA MET A 6 9.70 -32.03 25.73
C MET A 6 10.54 -30.76 25.84
N ALA A 7 11.84 -30.86 26.16
CA ALA A 7 12.72 -29.69 26.18
C ALA A 7 12.88 -29.07 24.79
N ILE A 8 12.96 -29.88 23.73
CA ILE A 8 13.02 -29.45 22.33
C ILE A 8 11.70 -28.78 21.89
N LEU A 9 10.55 -29.34 22.27
CA LEU A 9 9.24 -28.73 21.99
C LEU A 9 9.07 -27.39 22.71
N CYS A 10 9.47 -27.30 23.98
CA CYS A 10 9.40 -26.05 24.75
C CYS A 10 10.33 -24.97 24.18
N SER A 11 11.53 -25.32 23.70
CA SER A 11 12.45 -24.35 23.10
C SER A 11 11.93 -23.85 21.75
N LEU A 12 11.34 -24.72 20.92
CA LEU A 12 10.69 -24.33 19.67
C LEU A 12 9.52 -23.37 19.91
N TRP A 13 8.65 -23.66 20.88
CA TRP A 13 7.51 -22.79 21.22
C TRP A 13 7.94 -21.41 21.73
N ALA A 14 8.99 -21.36 22.56
CA ALA A 14 9.55 -20.09 23.05
C ALA A 14 10.14 -19.25 21.90
N VAL A 15 10.91 -19.87 21.00
CA VAL A 15 11.52 -19.19 19.85
C VAL A 15 10.46 -18.72 18.84
N CYS A 16 9.43 -19.52 18.59
CA CYS A 16 8.30 -19.14 17.73
C CYS A 16 7.51 -17.96 18.32
N SER A 17 7.28 -17.95 19.64
CA SER A 17 6.55 -16.88 20.33
C SER A 17 7.33 -15.56 20.33
N VAL A 18 8.64 -15.60 20.60
CA VAL A 18 9.53 -14.43 20.54
C VAL A 18 9.61 -13.87 19.12
N SER A 19 9.74 -14.75 18.11
CA SER A 19 9.74 -14.34 16.69
C SER A 19 8.43 -13.67 16.28
N ALA A 20 7.29 -14.22 16.71
CA ALA A 20 5.97 -13.64 16.42
C ALA A 20 5.76 -12.28 17.09
N GLN A 21 6.23 -12.12 18.34
CA GLN A 21 6.14 -10.85 19.07
C GLN A 21 7.05 -9.76 18.46
N SER A 22 8.27 -10.12 18.03
CA SER A 22 9.17 -9.21 17.31
C SER A 22 8.55 -8.69 16.02
N ASN A 23 7.96 -9.58 15.22
CA ASN A 23 7.30 -9.20 13.96
C ASN A 23 6.09 -8.26 14.20
N ARG A 24 5.28 -8.51 15.23
CA ARG A 24 4.18 -7.61 15.64
C ARG A 24 4.69 -6.23 16.05
N GLN A 25 5.78 -6.17 16.81
CA GLN A 25 6.37 -4.90 17.23
C GLN A 25 6.95 -4.13 16.03
N GLU A 26 7.67 -4.81 15.14
CA GLU A 26 8.23 -4.23 13.90
C GLU A 26 7.12 -3.68 12.98
N GLY A 27 6.00 -4.38 12.87
CA GLY A 27 4.81 -3.91 12.14
C GLY A 27 4.19 -2.66 12.77
N THR A 28 4.08 -2.64 14.10
CA THR A 28 3.52 -1.49 14.85
C THR A 28 4.41 -0.26 14.72
N ASP A 29 5.73 -0.42 14.84
CA ASP A 29 6.70 0.66 14.70
C ASP A 29 6.76 1.19 13.26
N ARG A 30 6.65 0.32 12.25
CA ARG A 30 6.49 0.74 10.84
C ARG A 30 5.21 1.55 10.64
N GLN A 31 4.10 1.09 11.20
CA GLN A 31 2.83 1.80 11.11
C GLN A 31 2.93 3.19 11.76
N ALA A 32 3.52 3.28 12.95
CA ALA A 32 3.77 4.55 13.65
C ALA A 32 4.71 5.47 12.87
N ALA A 33 5.74 4.91 12.21
CA ALA A 33 6.65 5.68 11.36
C ALA A 33 5.97 6.25 10.12
N ILE A 34 5.02 5.54 9.51
CA ILE A 34 4.25 6.04 8.35
C ILE A 34 3.49 7.31 8.72
N TYR A 35 2.84 7.37 9.89
CA TYR A 35 2.09 8.56 10.31
C TYR A 35 2.96 9.81 10.50
N ARG A 36 4.28 9.66 10.68
CA ARG A 36 5.25 10.77 10.79
C ARG A 36 5.69 11.32 9.43
N LEU A 37 5.39 10.62 8.34
CA LEU A 37 5.75 11.06 6.99
C LEU A 37 4.81 12.16 6.49
N PRO A 38 5.28 13.03 5.57
CA PRO A 38 4.41 13.97 4.87
C PRO A 38 3.25 13.26 4.17
N LEU A 39 2.07 13.92 4.08
CA LEU A 39 0.85 13.33 3.53
C LEU A 39 1.02 12.72 2.13
N MET A 40 1.79 13.38 1.25
CA MET A 40 2.08 12.88 -0.09
C MET A 40 2.86 11.56 -0.06
N GLU A 41 3.83 11.42 0.85
CA GLU A 41 4.63 10.20 0.98
C GLU A 41 3.82 9.07 1.60
N ARG A 42 2.95 9.41 2.56
CA ARG A 42 1.97 8.47 3.12
C ARG A 42 1.07 7.91 2.02
N ALA A 43 0.44 8.78 1.23
CA ALA A 43 -0.40 8.37 0.11
C ALA A 43 0.37 7.50 -0.88
N PHE A 44 1.58 7.92 -1.28
CA PHE A 44 2.45 7.14 -2.15
C PHE A 44 2.74 5.73 -1.62
N LEU A 45 3.15 5.61 -0.35
CA LEU A 45 3.46 4.31 0.25
C LEU A 45 2.21 3.44 0.41
N CYS A 46 1.09 4.02 0.82
CA CYS A 46 -0.19 3.31 0.94
C CYS A 46 -0.63 2.76 -0.43
N THR A 47 -0.71 3.61 -1.46
CA THR A 47 -1.10 3.18 -2.81
C THR A 47 -0.14 2.11 -3.33
N ARG A 48 1.17 2.32 -3.21
CA ARG A 48 2.16 1.33 -3.64
C ARG A 48 2.01 -0.02 -2.94
N HIS A 49 1.68 -0.01 -1.65
CA HIS A 49 1.52 -1.23 -0.85
C HIS A 49 0.24 -2.00 -1.21
N PHE A 50 -0.89 -1.29 -1.34
CA PHE A 50 -2.19 -1.93 -1.57
C PHE A 50 -2.47 -2.28 -3.04
N GLU A 51 -1.98 -1.49 -4.00
CA GLU A 51 -2.17 -1.77 -5.43
C GLU A 51 -1.25 -2.89 -5.92
N GLY A 52 -0.03 -2.96 -5.38
CA GLY A 52 0.95 -3.94 -5.83
C GLY A 52 1.47 -3.70 -7.25
N TRP A 53 2.35 -4.59 -7.70
CA TRP A 53 3.02 -4.48 -8.99
C TRP A 53 2.20 -5.12 -10.11
N HIS A 54 1.93 -4.35 -11.16
CA HIS A 54 1.22 -4.76 -12.35
C HIS A 54 2.20 -5.09 -13.47
N ASP A 55 2.21 -6.35 -13.87
CA ASP A 55 2.99 -6.87 -14.98
C ASP A 55 2.17 -6.91 -16.28
N GLN A 56 2.69 -7.59 -17.30
CA GLN A 56 2.04 -7.67 -18.61
C GLN A 56 0.69 -8.41 -18.59
N SER A 57 0.45 -9.27 -17.61
CA SER A 57 -0.82 -9.99 -17.46
C SER A 57 -1.95 -9.05 -17.01
N CYS A 58 -1.59 -7.94 -16.37
CA CYS A 58 -2.53 -6.94 -15.86
C CYS A 58 -2.94 -5.89 -16.91
N TYR A 59 -2.71 -6.12 -18.20
CA TYR A 59 -3.08 -5.16 -19.25
C TYR A 59 -4.56 -4.76 -19.12
N PRO A 60 -4.91 -3.45 -19.14
CA PRO A 60 -4.12 -2.30 -19.58
C PRO A 60 -3.38 -1.52 -18.47
N TYR A 61 -3.11 -2.14 -17.32
CA TYR A 61 -2.43 -1.51 -16.18
C TYR A 61 -0.92 -1.81 -16.15
N VAL A 62 -0.14 -0.86 -15.67
CA VAL A 62 1.32 -0.96 -15.58
C VAL A 62 1.84 -0.41 -14.25
N GLY A 63 2.94 -0.97 -13.74
CA GLY A 63 3.62 -0.44 -12.56
C GLY A 63 2.77 -0.56 -11.31
N TRP A 64 2.55 0.53 -10.57
CA TRP A 64 1.74 0.51 -9.34
C TRP A 64 0.23 0.76 -9.57
N GLY A 65 -0.30 0.38 -10.74
CA GLY A 65 -1.73 0.49 -11.07
C GLY A 65 -2.08 1.60 -12.05
N HIS A 66 -1.09 2.15 -12.76
CA HIS A 66 -1.34 3.16 -13.77
C HIS A 66 -2.03 2.54 -14.99
N ARG A 67 -3.21 3.03 -15.34
CA ARG A 67 -3.92 2.63 -16.56
C ARG A 67 -3.39 3.39 -17.77
N LEU A 68 -2.85 2.67 -18.75
CA LEU A 68 -2.30 3.25 -19.98
C LEU A 68 -3.33 4.13 -20.70
N GLN A 69 -2.95 5.38 -20.98
CA GLN A 69 -3.76 6.32 -21.75
C GLN A 69 -3.42 6.25 -23.24
N LYS A 70 -4.32 6.76 -24.10
CA LYS A 70 -4.07 6.84 -25.55
C LYS A 70 -2.87 7.76 -25.81
N GLY A 71 -1.85 7.24 -26.50
CA GLY A 71 -0.62 7.97 -26.84
C GLY A 71 0.53 7.81 -25.84
N GLU A 72 0.33 7.06 -24.75
CA GLU A 72 1.43 6.72 -23.84
C GLU A 72 2.13 5.42 -24.29
N SER A 73 3.46 5.44 -24.31
CA SER A 73 4.30 4.33 -24.76
C SER A 73 4.90 3.53 -23.60
N TYR A 74 4.29 3.57 -22.41
CA TYR A 74 4.75 2.78 -21.27
C TYR A 74 4.49 1.29 -21.53
N SER A 75 5.46 0.45 -21.16
CA SER A 75 5.37 -0.99 -21.32
C SER A 75 5.48 -1.68 -19.97
N ALA A 76 4.50 -2.51 -19.63
CA ALA A 76 4.52 -3.34 -18.43
C ALA A 76 5.77 -4.23 -18.35
N ARG A 77 6.32 -4.60 -19.52
CA ARG A 77 7.46 -5.52 -19.63
C ARG A 77 8.80 -4.85 -19.32
N THR A 78 8.98 -3.60 -19.73
CA THR A 78 10.28 -2.90 -19.64
C THR A 78 10.34 -1.87 -18.53
N MET A 79 9.21 -1.55 -17.90
CA MET A 79 9.15 -0.50 -16.88
C MET A 79 9.88 -0.91 -15.60
N THR A 80 10.74 -0.02 -15.12
CA THR A 80 11.47 -0.19 -13.86
C THR A 80 10.64 0.30 -12.67
N LYS A 81 10.92 -0.21 -11.46
CA LYS A 81 10.28 0.27 -10.23
C LYS A 81 10.47 1.78 -10.00
N ARG A 82 11.62 2.34 -10.36
CA ARG A 82 11.87 3.79 -10.29
C ARG A 82 10.98 4.59 -11.24
N GLN A 83 10.79 4.10 -12.46
CA GLN A 83 9.86 4.73 -13.42
C GLN A 83 8.42 4.64 -12.92
N ALA A 84 8.01 3.49 -12.38
CA ALA A 84 6.69 3.31 -11.78
C ALA A 84 6.49 4.21 -10.54
N ASP A 85 7.50 4.36 -9.68
CA ASP A 85 7.46 5.28 -8.54
C ASP A 85 7.28 6.74 -8.99
N ALA A 86 7.99 7.16 -10.04
CA ALA A 86 7.85 8.49 -10.62
C ALA A 86 6.46 8.70 -11.25
N LEU A 87 5.94 7.69 -11.95
CA LEU A 87 4.62 7.71 -12.56
C LEU A 87 3.52 7.80 -11.50
N LEU A 88 3.59 6.99 -10.45
CA LEU A 88 2.63 7.04 -9.34
C LEU A 88 2.65 8.42 -8.65
N ARG A 89 3.82 9.01 -8.43
CA ARG A 89 3.91 10.37 -7.87
C ARG A 89 3.35 11.43 -8.82
N LYS A 90 3.44 11.24 -10.14
CA LYS A 90 2.84 12.12 -11.14
C LYS A 90 1.31 12.02 -11.09
N ASP A 91 0.78 10.80 -11.02
CA ASP A 91 -0.67 10.56 -10.95
C ASP A 91 -1.28 11.10 -9.67
N LEU A 92 -0.65 10.86 -8.52
CA LEU A 92 -1.09 11.41 -7.23
C LEU A 92 -1.15 12.95 -7.28
N ARG A 93 -0.17 13.62 -7.90
CA ARG A 93 -0.21 15.09 -8.07
C ARG A 93 -1.36 15.53 -8.98
N LYS A 94 -1.62 14.79 -10.06
CA LYS A 94 -2.76 15.05 -10.96
C LYS A 94 -4.08 14.94 -10.20
N PHE A 95 -4.27 13.87 -9.41
CA PHE A 95 -5.46 13.70 -8.59
C PHE A 95 -5.60 14.81 -7.56
N ILE A 96 -4.53 15.16 -6.84
CA ILE A 96 -4.55 16.31 -5.92
C ILE A 96 -5.00 17.59 -6.66
N GLY A 97 -4.50 17.83 -7.86
CA GLY A 97 -4.92 18.98 -8.69
C GLY A 97 -6.42 18.96 -9.03
N ILE A 98 -6.95 17.81 -9.44
CA ILE A 98 -8.37 17.63 -9.74
C ILE A 98 -9.21 17.83 -8.47
N PHE A 99 -8.88 17.14 -7.39
CA PHE A 99 -9.63 17.13 -6.13
C PHE A 99 -9.57 18.47 -5.38
N ARG A 100 -8.50 19.26 -5.52
CA ARG A 100 -8.41 20.60 -4.94
C ARG A 100 -9.55 21.53 -5.37
N ASN A 101 -10.07 21.36 -6.58
CA ASN A 101 -11.17 22.18 -7.09
C ASN A 101 -12.52 21.85 -6.44
N PHE A 102 -12.65 20.70 -5.79
CA PHE A 102 -13.88 20.25 -5.13
C PHE A 102 -13.92 20.58 -3.63
N GLY A 103 -12.84 21.09 -3.04
CA GLY A 103 -12.81 21.52 -1.64
C GLY A 103 -13.26 20.42 -0.67
N ARG A 104 -14.29 20.68 0.13
CA ARG A 104 -14.82 19.72 1.13
C ARG A 104 -15.41 18.45 0.47
N ASP A 105 -15.89 18.56 -0.77
CA ASP A 105 -16.53 17.45 -1.48
C ASP A 105 -15.51 16.47 -2.08
N SER A 106 -14.22 16.82 -2.02
CA SER A 106 -13.13 15.95 -2.51
C SER A 106 -13.08 14.60 -1.79
N LEU A 107 -13.34 14.58 -0.48
CA LEU A 107 -13.41 13.37 0.34
C LEU A 107 -14.57 12.46 -0.06
N LEU A 108 -15.73 13.06 -0.33
CA LEU A 108 -16.91 12.32 -0.76
C LEU A 108 -16.72 11.73 -2.16
N LEU A 109 -16.11 12.51 -3.07
CA LEU A 109 -15.82 12.04 -4.43
C LEU A 109 -14.74 10.97 -4.47
N SER A 110 -13.73 11.03 -3.59
CA SER A 110 -12.76 9.93 -3.48
C SER A 110 -13.44 8.63 -3.03
N GLU A 111 -14.33 8.70 -2.04
CA GLU A 111 -15.02 7.52 -1.51
C GLU A 111 -15.98 6.91 -2.55
N ILE A 112 -16.72 7.73 -3.30
CA ILE A 112 -17.63 7.25 -4.36
C ILE A 112 -16.87 6.69 -5.57
N SER A 113 -15.65 7.18 -5.82
CA SER A 113 -14.86 6.73 -6.97
C SER A 113 -14.40 5.27 -6.86
N ASP A 114 -14.25 4.78 -5.63
CA ASP A 114 -14.06 3.36 -5.38
C ASP A 114 -15.43 2.67 -5.36
N ASN A 115 -15.77 1.95 -6.43
CA ASN A 115 -16.97 1.10 -6.51
C ASN A 115 -16.89 -0.14 -5.59
N LYS A 116 -16.15 -0.05 -4.49
CA LYS A 116 -15.98 -1.10 -3.47
C LYS A 116 -16.55 -0.58 -2.17
N ILE A 117 -17.48 -1.33 -1.58
CA ILE A 117 -17.99 -1.07 -0.24
C ILE A 117 -16.84 -1.29 0.75
N TYR A 118 -16.22 -0.24 1.26
CA TYR A 118 -15.26 -0.35 2.35
C TYR A 118 -16.04 -0.51 3.67
N PRO A 119 -15.82 -1.59 4.44
CA PRO A 119 -16.51 -1.81 5.72
C PRO A 119 -16.00 -0.90 6.86
N ASN A 120 -15.25 0.17 6.58
CA ASN A 120 -14.52 0.93 7.58
C ASN A 120 -15.13 2.33 7.81
N GLN A 121 -15.86 2.48 8.90
CA GLN A 121 -16.56 3.72 9.29
C GLN A 121 -15.64 4.86 9.74
N ASN A 122 -14.33 4.64 9.91
CA ASN A 122 -13.41 5.63 10.51
C ASN A 122 -12.75 6.60 9.50
N ILE A 123 -13.16 6.62 8.23
CA ILE A 123 -12.56 7.48 7.20
C ILE A 123 -13.24 8.87 7.14
N ILE A 124 -14.44 9.00 7.73
CA ILE A 124 -15.12 10.30 7.81
C ILE A 124 -14.57 11.05 9.03
N PRO A 125 -13.84 12.17 8.85
CA PRO A 125 -13.47 13.00 9.98
C PRO A 125 -14.75 13.61 10.56
N THR A 126 -14.99 13.34 11.84
CA THR A 126 -16.03 14.01 12.64
C THR A 126 -15.63 15.45 12.93
#